data_AF-A0A534KPA6-F1
#
_entry.id   AF-A0A534KPA6-F1
#
_cell.length_a   1.000
_cell.length_b   1.000
_cell.length_c   1.000
_cell.angle_alpha   90.00
_cell.angle_beta   90.00
_cell.angle_gamma   90.00
#
_symmetry.space_group_name_H-M   'P 1'
#
loop_
_entity.id
_entity.type
_entity.pdbx_description
1 polymer ?
#
loop_
_entity_poly.entity_id
_entity_poly.type
_entity_poly.pdbx_seq_one_letter_code
_entity_poly.pdbx_strand_id
1 'polypeptide(L)'
;DACRESKLVAQVASEEMGEVKDLGRGRFSVVLDPLDGSSNVRSNNIFGTILGIFDRKKLPAPGRDLFAAGYLIYGPATTLVYATRDGVHEFVQGGAGRPDEFFLIEEHLRLPPKGKLFGVGGHRDKWVPEVTAFVKELEQELLNLRYGGSFVGDFNQIL
;
A
#
# COMPACT_ATOMS: atom_id res chain seq x y z
N ASP A 1 -3.16 -5.55 18.33
CA ASP A 1 -3.10 -6.84 19.07
C ASP A 1 -2.65 -8.03 18.23
N ALA A 2 -3.15 -8.23 17.00
CA ALA A 2 -2.71 -9.31 16.12
C ALA A 2 -1.17 -9.50 16.02
N CYS A 3 -0.39 -8.42 15.88
CA CYS A 3 1.08 -8.49 15.90
C CYS A 3 1.65 -9.09 17.20
N ARG A 4 1.11 -8.69 18.35
CA ARG A 4 1.52 -9.19 19.67
C ARG A 4 1.13 -10.65 19.85
N GLU A 5 -0.10 -10.99 19.50
CA GLU A 5 -0.66 -12.34 19.62
C GLU A 5 0.05 -13.36 18.73
N SER A 6 0.54 -12.93 17.56
CA SER A 6 1.30 -13.79 16.65
C SER A 6 2.58 -14.35 17.28
N LYS A 7 3.16 -13.66 18.27
CA LYS A 7 4.51 -13.92 18.83
C LYS A 7 5.64 -13.90 17.79
N LEU A 8 5.37 -13.48 16.56
CA LEU A 8 6.34 -13.40 15.47
C LEU A 8 6.96 -12.01 15.35
N VAL A 9 6.31 -10.98 15.88
CA VAL A 9 6.72 -9.57 15.75
C VAL A 9 7.46 -9.13 17.02
N ALA A 10 8.67 -8.59 16.86
CA ALA A 10 9.48 -8.00 17.92
C ALA A 10 9.25 -6.49 18.06
N GLN A 11 9.04 -5.79 16.95
CA GLN A 11 8.79 -4.35 16.98
C GLN A 11 7.68 -3.98 16.01
N VAL A 12 6.86 -3.01 16.40
CA VAL A 12 5.84 -2.44 15.52
C VAL A 12 5.93 -0.91 15.53
N ALA A 13 5.88 -0.30 14.36
CA ALA A 13 5.71 1.13 14.20
C ALA A 13 4.48 1.41 13.33
N SER A 14 3.70 2.41 13.68
CA SER A 14 2.45 2.76 12.99
C SER A 14 2.39 4.26 12.80
N GLU A 15 1.74 4.73 11.73
CA GLU A 15 1.49 6.16 11.50
C GLU A 15 0.75 6.80 12.70
N GLU A 16 -0.31 6.14 13.20
CA GLU A 16 -1.04 6.51 14.42
C GLU A 16 -0.25 6.40 15.75
N MET A 17 1.04 6.04 15.73
CA MET A 17 1.88 5.88 16.92
C MET A 17 3.06 6.85 16.93
N GLY A 18 3.31 7.50 18.06
CA GLY A 18 4.46 8.40 18.20
C GLY A 18 5.82 7.71 18.31
N GLU A 19 5.87 6.50 18.87
CA GLU A 19 7.12 5.75 19.07
C GLU A 19 6.97 4.28 18.64
N VAL A 20 8.10 3.68 18.25
CA VAL A 20 8.18 2.24 17.96
C VAL A 20 7.87 1.44 19.22
N LYS A 21 6.88 0.53 19.15
CA LYS A 21 6.54 -0.35 20.26
C LYS A 21 7.34 -1.64 20.20
N ASP A 22 8.00 -1.98 21.30
CA ASP A 22 8.62 -3.29 21.52
C ASP A 22 7.55 -4.31 21.96
N LEU A 23 7.48 -5.43 21.24
CA LEU A 23 6.56 -6.54 21.47
C LEU A 23 7.29 -7.80 21.99
N GLY A 24 8.62 -7.76 22.13
CA GLY A 24 9.44 -8.83 22.71
C GLY A 24 10.33 -9.54 21.69
N ARG A 25 10.45 -10.87 21.83
CA ARG A 25 11.46 -11.71 21.13
C ARG A 25 11.00 -12.25 19.77
N GLY A 26 10.11 -11.55 19.07
CA GLY A 26 9.70 -11.94 17.72
C GLY A 26 10.86 -11.92 16.72
N ARG A 27 10.65 -12.54 15.56
CA ARG A 27 11.62 -12.54 14.46
C ARG A 27 11.53 -11.27 13.61
N PHE A 28 10.33 -10.75 13.44
CA PHE A 28 10.04 -9.71 12.45
C PHE A 28 9.82 -8.34 13.11
N SER A 29 10.11 -7.29 12.37
CA SER A 29 9.63 -5.94 12.68
C SER A 29 8.61 -5.52 11.63
N VAL A 30 7.52 -4.89 12.06
CA VAL A 30 6.41 -4.48 11.20
C VAL A 30 6.26 -2.97 11.23
N VAL A 31 6.13 -2.37 10.06
CA VAL A 31 5.66 -0.99 9.92
C VAL A 31 4.28 -1.02 9.28
N LEU A 32 3.36 -0.18 9.73
CA LEU A 32 2.02 -0.12 9.17
C LEU A 32 1.49 1.31 9.04
N ASP A 33 0.72 1.54 8.00
CA ASP A 33 -0.32 2.57 7.98
C ASP A 33 -1.65 1.82 8.14
N PRO A 34 -2.30 1.91 9.32
CA PRO A 34 -3.53 1.17 9.57
C PRO A 34 -4.69 1.65 8.68
N LEU A 35 -4.67 2.92 8.24
CA LEU A 35 -5.76 3.56 7.52
C LEU A 35 -5.26 4.62 6.54
N ASP A 36 -4.72 4.17 5.41
CA ASP A 36 -4.38 5.04 4.28
C ASP A 36 -5.67 5.55 3.62
N GLY A 37 -5.70 6.85 3.31
CA GLY A 37 -6.90 7.50 2.77
C GLY A 37 -8.00 7.69 3.81
N SER A 38 -7.68 7.97 5.07
CA SER A 38 -8.67 8.19 6.13
C SER A 38 -9.75 9.24 5.81
N SER A 39 -9.42 10.28 5.01
CA SER A 39 -10.37 11.26 4.50
C SER A 39 -11.45 10.66 3.59
N ASN A 40 -11.15 9.55 2.92
CA ASN A 40 -12.05 8.85 2.01
C ASN A 40 -13.09 7.98 2.71
N VAL A 41 -12.91 7.69 4.01
CA VAL A 41 -13.87 6.89 4.78
C VAL A 41 -15.23 7.60 4.85
N ARG A 42 -15.24 8.91 5.11
CA ARG A 42 -16.49 9.69 5.25
C ARG A 42 -17.25 9.83 3.94
N SER A 43 -16.54 9.87 2.81
CA SER A 43 -17.11 9.99 1.48
C SER A 43 -17.42 8.64 0.83
N ASN A 44 -17.20 7.53 1.54
CA ASN A 44 -17.40 6.17 1.05
C ASN A 44 -16.60 5.89 -0.24
N ASN A 45 -15.34 6.36 -0.27
CA ASN A 45 -14.41 6.13 -1.37
C ASN A 45 -13.33 5.12 -0.94
N ILE A 46 -12.46 4.70 -1.87
CA ILE A 46 -11.43 3.69 -1.61
C ILE A 46 -10.43 4.17 -0.55
N PHE A 47 -10.15 3.31 0.42
CA PHE A 47 -9.12 3.46 1.46
C PHE A 47 -8.43 2.10 1.68
N GLY A 48 -7.42 2.03 2.54
CA GLY A 48 -6.64 0.81 2.69
C GLY A 48 -5.78 0.73 3.94
N THR A 49 -5.01 -0.34 4.02
CA THR A 49 -3.98 -0.55 5.04
C THR A 49 -2.68 -0.86 4.32
N ILE A 50 -1.57 -0.23 4.69
CA ILE A 50 -0.24 -0.50 4.11
C ILE A 50 0.61 -1.18 5.17
N LEU A 51 1.39 -2.19 4.80
CA LEU A 51 2.31 -2.87 5.70
C LEU A 51 3.67 -3.16 5.07
N GLY A 52 4.70 -3.09 5.91
CA GLY A 52 6.06 -3.53 5.59
C GLY A 52 6.59 -4.46 6.69
N ILE A 53 7.27 -5.51 6.29
CA ILE A 53 7.81 -6.55 7.17
C ILE A 53 9.32 -6.63 6.96
N PHE A 54 10.08 -6.58 8.05
CA PHE A 54 11.53 -6.77 8.05
C PHE A 54 11.91 -8.03 8.82
N ASP A 55 12.81 -8.86 8.28
CA ASP A 55 13.30 -10.08 8.95
C ASP A 55 14.55 -9.80 9.79
N ARG A 56 14.45 -9.96 11.11
CA ARG A 56 15.55 -9.77 12.09
C ARG A 56 16.24 -8.40 12.01
N LYS A 57 15.51 -7.36 11.62
CA LYS A 57 15.99 -5.96 11.65
C LYS A 57 15.25 -5.19 12.72
N LYS A 58 15.96 -4.30 13.41
CA LYS A 58 15.33 -3.31 14.30
C LYS A 58 14.91 -2.08 13.52
N LEU A 59 13.84 -1.43 13.94
CA LEU A 59 13.40 -0.15 13.37
C LEU A 59 14.18 1.02 14.01
N PRO A 60 14.48 2.10 13.24
CA PRO A 60 14.24 2.25 11.80
C PRO A 60 15.19 1.38 10.95
N ALA A 61 14.69 0.90 9.81
CA ALA A 61 15.44 0.11 8.83
C ALA A 61 15.22 0.68 7.41
N PRO A 62 16.22 0.57 6.50
CA PRO A 62 16.08 1.08 5.14
C PRO A 62 15.12 0.22 4.31
N GLY A 63 14.34 0.81 3.40
CA GLY A 63 13.34 0.08 2.60
C GLY A 63 13.88 -1.08 1.77
N ARG A 64 15.17 -1.04 1.36
CA ARG A 64 15.85 -2.17 0.69
C ARG A 64 15.96 -3.44 1.55
N ASP A 65 15.78 -3.32 2.86
CA ASP A 65 15.81 -4.45 3.81
C ASP A 65 14.41 -5.07 4.02
N LEU A 66 13.36 -4.58 3.32
CA LEU A 66 12.03 -5.19 3.37
C LEU A 66 12.12 -6.67 2.97
N PHE A 67 11.60 -7.51 3.87
CA PHE A 67 11.43 -8.95 3.63
C PHE A 67 10.15 -9.21 2.82
N ALA A 68 9.09 -8.48 3.14
CA ALA A 68 7.83 -8.44 2.40
C ALA A 68 7.18 -7.08 2.61
N ALA A 69 6.33 -6.67 1.68
CA ALA A 69 5.47 -5.50 1.82
C ALA A 69 4.12 -5.78 1.18
N GLY A 70 3.11 -5.02 1.51
CA GLY A 70 1.81 -5.17 0.89
C GLY A 70 0.83 -4.12 1.33
N TYR A 71 -0.34 -4.16 0.74
CA TYR A 71 -1.45 -3.32 1.13
C TYR A 71 -2.78 -4.05 0.93
N LEU A 72 -3.74 -3.72 1.78
CA LEU A 72 -5.14 -4.08 1.60
C LEU A 72 -5.89 -2.89 1.01
N ILE A 73 -6.80 -3.18 0.10
CA ILE A 73 -7.72 -2.21 -0.48
C ILE A 73 -9.12 -2.52 0.05
N TYR A 74 -9.78 -1.53 0.62
CA TYR A 74 -11.18 -1.60 1.01
C TYR A 74 -12.01 -0.79 0.00
N GLY A 75 -12.49 -1.48 -1.03
CA GLY A 75 -13.32 -0.91 -2.10
C GLY A 75 -14.58 -1.74 -2.36
N PRO A 76 -15.08 -1.78 -3.61
CA PRO A 76 -16.20 -2.67 -3.99
C PRO A 76 -15.92 -4.16 -3.68
N ALA A 77 -14.66 -4.56 -3.72
CA ALA A 77 -14.14 -5.81 -3.18
C ALA A 77 -12.96 -5.49 -2.25
N THR A 78 -12.74 -6.35 -1.26
CA THR A 78 -11.52 -6.28 -0.44
C THR A 78 -10.44 -7.12 -1.10
N THR A 79 -9.32 -6.49 -1.48
CA THR A 79 -8.17 -7.20 -2.05
C THR A 79 -6.92 -6.99 -1.22
N LEU A 80 -6.03 -7.97 -1.26
CA LEU A 80 -4.69 -7.93 -0.66
C LEU A 80 -3.68 -8.06 -1.79
N VAL A 81 -2.84 -7.05 -1.96
CA VAL A 81 -1.65 -7.12 -2.81
C VAL A 81 -0.43 -7.23 -1.91
N TYR A 82 0.41 -8.25 -2.12
CA TYR A 82 1.67 -8.34 -1.40
C TYR A 82 2.84 -8.65 -2.35
N ALA A 83 4.01 -8.17 -1.96
CA ALA A 83 5.28 -8.32 -2.64
C ALA A 83 6.30 -9.03 -1.74
N THR A 84 6.98 -10.03 -2.30
CA THR A 84 8.16 -10.68 -1.72
C THR A 84 9.27 -10.72 -2.76
N ARG A 85 10.34 -11.47 -2.48
CA ARG A 85 11.39 -11.76 -3.48
C ARG A 85 10.88 -12.57 -4.68
N ASP A 86 9.77 -13.29 -4.53
CA ASP A 86 9.25 -14.20 -5.56
C ASP A 86 8.24 -13.52 -6.49
N GLY A 87 7.82 -12.29 -6.19
CA GLY A 87 6.94 -11.50 -7.03
C GLY A 87 5.92 -10.69 -6.25
N VAL A 88 4.93 -10.19 -7.00
CA VAL A 88 3.78 -9.45 -6.50
C VAL A 88 2.53 -10.26 -6.84
N HIS A 89 1.65 -10.47 -5.88
CA HIS A 89 0.46 -11.31 -6.05
C HIS A 89 -0.76 -10.60 -5.46
N GLU A 90 -1.92 -10.81 -6.08
CA GLU A 90 -3.19 -10.24 -5.63
C GLU A 90 -4.19 -11.31 -5.23
N PHE A 91 -4.87 -11.07 -4.12
CA PHE A 91 -5.88 -11.94 -3.55
C PHE A 91 -7.17 -11.17 -3.32
N VAL A 92 -8.32 -11.81 -3.51
CA VAL A 92 -9.64 -11.25 -3.16
C VAL A 92 -10.21 -11.96 -1.93
N GLN A 93 -10.74 -11.18 -1.00
CA GLN A 93 -11.46 -11.71 0.16
C GLN A 93 -12.88 -12.15 -0.25
N GLY A 94 -13.37 -13.25 0.32
CA GLY A 94 -14.76 -13.67 0.13
C GLY A 94 -15.02 -14.47 -1.15
N GLY A 95 -13.97 -14.86 -1.87
CA GLY A 95 -14.06 -15.78 -2.99
C GLY A 95 -14.72 -17.11 -2.60
N ALA A 96 -15.34 -17.78 -3.58
CA ALA A 96 -15.90 -19.13 -3.42
C ALA A 96 -16.86 -19.33 -2.21
N GLY A 97 -17.53 -18.27 -1.74
CA GLY A 97 -18.48 -18.34 -0.63
C GLY A 97 -17.85 -18.43 0.76
N ARG A 98 -16.55 -18.13 0.91
CA ARG A 98 -15.84 -18.11 2.20
C ARG A 98 -15.47 -16.67 2.58
N PRO A 99 -16.33 -15.96 3.33
CA PRO A 99 -16.21 -14.51 3.54
C PRO A 99 -14.91 -14.07 4.22
N ASP A 100 -14.27 -14.96 4.99
CA ASP A 100 -13.07 -14.64 5.78
C ASP A 100 -11.76 -15.11 5.11
N GLU A 101 -11.84 -15.74 3.93
CA GLU A 101 -10.67 -16.26 3.23
C GLU A 101 -10.27 -15.38 2.04
N PHE A 102 -8.96 -15.29 1.81
CA PHE A 102 -8.35 -14.63 0.65
C PHE A 102 -7.99 -15.68 -0.40
N PHE A 103 -8.46 -15.46 -1.63
CA PHE A 103 -8.22 -16.33 -2.78
C PHE A 103 -7.32 -15.63 -3.78
N LEU A 104 -6.28 -16.31 -4.23
CA LEU A 104 -5.39 -15.82 -5.27
C LEU A 104 -6.18 -15.56 -6.56
N ILE A 105 -6.05 -14.35 -7.12
CA ILE A 105 -6.69 -13.97 -8.38
C ILE A 105 -5.68 -13.62 -9.47
N GLU A 106 -4.47 -13.19 -9.10
CA GLU A 106 -3.42 -12.85 -10.05
C GLU A 106 -2.03 -13.14 -9.45
N GLU A 107 -1.15 -13.75 -10.24
CA GLU A 107 0.22 -14.08 -9.84
C GLU A 107 1.24 -13.27 -10.61
N HIS A 108 2.32 -12.88 -9.92
CA HIS A 108 3.45 -12.18 -10.54
C HIS A 108 3.04 -10.92 -11.32
N LEU A 109 2.17 -10.09 -10.72
CA LEU A 109 1.81 -8.77 -11.22
C LEU A 109 3.04 -7.99 -11.70
N ARG A 110 2.89 -7.29 -12.83
CA ARG A 110 3.91 -6.45 -13.44
C ARG A 110 3.25 -5.18 -13.94
N LEU A 111 3.91 -4.06 -13.68
CA LEU A 111 3.54 -2.80 -14.30
C LEU A 111 3.52 -2.95 -15.83
N PRO A 112 2.55 -2.34 -16.52
CA PRO A 112 2.53 -2.33 -17.96
C PRO A 112 3.76 -1.59 -18.52
N PRO A 113 4.29 -1.99 -19.69
CA PRO A 113 5.46 -1.35 -20.29
C PRO A 113 5.20 0.12 -20.68
N LYS A 114 3.93 0.50 -20.88
CA LYS A 114 3.51 1.89 -21.11
C LYS A 114 2.30 2.22 -20.25
N GLY A 115 2.42 3.28 -19.44
CA GLY A 115 1.33 3.80 -18.62
C GLY A 115 0.23 4.44 -19.46
N LYS A 116 -1.02 4.36 -18.96
CA LYS A 116 -2.20 5.03 -19.54
C LYS A 116 -2.82 6.06 -18.61
N LEU A 117 -2.40 6.05 -17.35
CA LEU A 117 -2.97 6.82 -16.27
C LEU A 117 -1.85 7.54 -15.53
N PHE A 118 -2.17 8.70 -14.96
CA PHE A 118 -1.35 9.33 -13.95
C PHE A 118 -2.24 9.93 -12.86
N GLY A 119 -1.70 10.00 -11.64
CA GLY A 119 -2.36 10.63 -10.51
C GLY A 119 -1.43 11.65 -9.87
N VAL A 120 -1.93 12.86 -9.64
CA VAL A 120 -1.19 13.94 -8.98
C VAL A 120 -2.09 14.66 -8.00
N GLY A 121 -1.62 14.75 -6.76
CA GLY A 121 -2.29 15.47 -5.67
C GLY A 121 -1.73 16.87 -5.43
N GLY A 122 -2.26 17.51 -4.40
CA GLY A 122 -1.83 18.84 -3.97
C GLY A 122 -2.41 19.98 -4.82
N HIS A 123 -2.20 21.21 -4.36
CA HIS A 123 -2.70 22.40 -5.04
C HIS A 123 -1.73 22.85 -6.13
N ARG A 124 -2.23 23.05 -7.35
CA ARG A 124 -1.43 23.36 -8.55
C ARG A 124 -0.63 24.65 -8.43
N ASP A 125 -1.11 25.63 -7.68
CA ASP A 125 -0.43 26.89 -7.36
C ASP A 125 0.78 26.70 -6.43
N LYS A 126 0.86 25.57 -5.72
CA LYS A 126 1.98 25.21 -4.83
C LYS A 126 2.97 24.24 -5.48
N TRP A 127 2.72 23.81 -6.71
CA TRP A 127 3.63 22.91 -7.41
C TRP A 127 4.94 23.62 -7.73
N VAL A 128 6.04 22.92 -7.48
CA VAL A 128 7.35 23.35 -7.98
C VAL A 128 7.39 23.24 -9.52
N PRO A 129 8.21 24.04 -10.21
CA PRO A 129 8.26 24.06 -11.68
C PRO A 129 8.45 22.67 -12.30
N GLU A 130 9.23 21.80 -11.67
CA GLU A 130 9.55 20.45 -12.12
C GLU A 130 8.32 19.55 -12.15
N VAL A 131 7.47 19.60 -11.11
CA VAL A 131 6.21 18.86 -11.06
C VAL A 131 5.26 19.35 -12.14
N THR A 132 5.19 20.66 -12.34
CA THR A 132 4.34 21.27 -13.38
C THR A 132 4.79 20.85 -14.78
N ALA A 133 6.10 20.85 -15.03
CA ALA A 133 6.66 20.40 -16.31
C ALA A 133 6.36 18.92 -16.56
N PHE A 134 6.60 18.06 -15.56
CA PHE A 134 6.36 16.63 -15.68
C PHE A 134 4.88 16.30 -15.92
N VAL A 135 3.95 16.91 -15.18
CA VAL A 135 2.51 16.70 -15.41
C VAL A 135 2.11 17.13 -16.82
N LYS A 136 2.68 18.24 -17.32
CA LYS A 136 2.43 18.70 -18.70
C LYS A 136 2.93 17.70 -19.75
N GLU A 137 4.07 17.05 -19.52
CA GLU A 137 4.56 15.97 -20.40
C GLU A 137 3.60 14.78 -20.41
N LEU A 138 3.11 14.35 -19.24
CA LEU A 138 2.13 13.25 -19.15
C LEU A 138 0.80 13.57 -19.85
N GLU A 139 0.33 14.82 -19.73
CA GLU A 139 -0.85 15.33 -20.44
C GLU A 139 -0.63 15.34 -21.97
N GLN A 140 0.57 15.73 -22.44
CA GLN A 140 0.94 15.71 -23.86
C GLN A 140 1.03 14.29 -24.44
N GLU A 141 1.43 13.32 -23.63
CA GLU A 141 1.40 11.89 -23.97
C GLU A 141 -0.01 11.28 -23.96
N LEU A 142 -1.04 12.08 -23.67
CA LEU A 142 -2.46 11.68 -23.61
C LEU A 142 -2.75 10.61 -22.53
N LEU A 143 -2.01 10.64 -21.42
CA LEU A 143 -2.37 9.83 -20.25
C LEU A 143 -3.61 10.43 -19.56
N ASN A 144 -4.47 9.57 -19.01
CA ASN A 144 -5.67 10.02 -18.32
C ASN A 144 -5.37 10.34 -16.85
N LEU A 145 -5.82 11.50 -16.39
CA LEU A 145 -5.76 11.85 -14.97
C LEU A 145 -6.76 11.00 -14.17
N ARG A 146 -6.26 10.34 -13.13
CA ARG A 146 -7.03 9.62 -12.10
C ARG A 146 -6.40 9.91 -10.74
N TYR A 147 -7.18 10.53 -9.85
CA TYR A 147 -6.75 10.84 -8.50
C TYR A 147 -7.94 10.70 -7.54
N GLY A 148 -7.95 9.60 -6.80
CA GLY A 148 -8.93 9.22 -5.81
C GLY A 148 -8.59 9.68 -4.40
N GLY A 149 -7.35 10.11 -4.15
CA GLY A 149 -6.93 10.72 -2.88
C GLY A 149 -6.59 9.73 -1.77
N SER A 150 -6.40 8.45 -2.11
CA SER A 150 -5.79 7.43 -1.26
C SER A 150 -4.62 6.79 -2.00
N PHE A 151 -3.49 6.59 -1.33
CA PHE A 151 -2.32 6.02 -1.98
C PHE A 151 -2.63 4.61 -2.48
N VAL A 152 -3.27 3.77 -1.67
CA VAL A 152 -3.63 2.40 -2.03
C VAL A 152 -4.57 2.34 -3.24
N GLY A 153 -5.56 3.24 -3.32
CA GLY A 153 -6.52 3.28 -4.42
C GLY A 153 -5.90 3.81 -5.70
N ASP A 154 -5.07 4.84 -5.61
CA ASP A 154 -4.43 5.46 -6.78
C ASP A 154 -3.28 4.61 -7.32
N PHE A 155 -2.46 4.00 -6.44
CA PHE A 155 -1.37 3.13 -6.85
C PHE A 155 -1.90 1.84 -7.50
N ASN A 156 -2.96 1.25 -6.96
CA ASN A 156 -3.51 0.01 -7.52
C ASN A 156 -4.14 0.18 -8.91
N GLN A 157 -4.52 1.39 -9.30
CA GLN A 157 -4.95 1.67 -10.68
C GLN A 157 -3.79 1.65 -11.69
N ILE A 158 -2.56 1.81 -11.20
CA ILE A 158 -1.33 1.87 -12.01
C ILE A 158 -0.65 0.49 -12.09
N LEU A 159 -0.74 -0.29 -11.00
CA LEU A 159 -0.17 -1.64 -10.89
C LEU A 159 -0.69 -2.58 -11.98
#